data_AF-V2TLD0-F1
#
_entry.id   AF-V2TLD0-F1
#
_cell.length_a   1.000
_cell.length_b   1.000
_cell.length_c   1.000
_cell.angle_alpha   90.00
_cell.angle_beta   90.00
_cell.angle_gamma   90.00
#
_symmetry.space_group_name_H-M   'P 1'
#
loop_
_entity.id
_entity.type
_entity.pdbx_description
1 polymer ?
#
loop_
_entity_poly.entity_id
_entity_poly.type
_entity_poly.pdbx_seq_one_letter_code
_entity_poly.pdbx_strand_id
1 'polypeptide(L)'
;MRKLKKAVTKEQVFEACATLEEQQADFTNREILELVGGSSVTVQKYRKEYEAEKLNKEKTKTLELKDNEKIAVEEAISKILSERVNTLSESYLSQFEATHAELQITSEAFEKLQSEAEQYQEKIELLEKERNEQIARLSIVKEQYDEQIATQDKKYHSEIEDIQNKSKLEINKIEVNYEKVLTTNQVQYENHKKIIEQQHNYLQQQAQQMISDVQKRNEKLEIELKEERTYLQQKIDVLSKENADISRTEAVLTTKNEELIHKVLLLQKEKDDLQKQIKKISAAKELGEQQNLI
;
A
#
# COMPACT_ATOMS: atom_id res chain seq x y z
N MET A 1 -104.05 -130.88 -47.21
CA MET A 1 -102.63 -130.86 -47.67
C MET A 1 -102.00 -129.51 -47.30
N ARG A 2 -100.78 -129.53 -46.73
CA ARG A 2 -100.05 -128.36 -46.24
C ARG A 2 -99.80 -127.37 -47.38
N LYS A 3 -100.28 -126.13 -47.26
CA LYS A 3 -99.87 -125.01 -48.12
C LYS A 3 -98.37 -124.77 -47.90
N LEU A 4 -97.58 -124.84 -48.97
CA LEU A 4 -96.16 -124.47 -48.97
C LEU A 4 -96.06 -123.03 -48.42
N LYS A 5 -95.43 -122.86 -47.25
CA LYS A 5 -95.09 -121.53 -46.73
C LYS A 5 -93.98 -120.97 -47.61
N LYS A 6 -94.35 -120.16 -48.61
CA LYS A 6 -93.40 -119.31 -49.33
C LYS A 6 -92.77 -118.36 -48.29
N ALA A 7 -91.45 -118.34 -48.19
CA ALA A 7 -90.76 -117.39 -47.32
C ALA A 7 -91.01 -115.99 -47.87
N VAL A 8 -91.52 -115.10 -47.03
CA VAL A 8 -91.76 -113.69 -47.39
C VAL A 8 -90.55 -112.87 -47.01
N THR A 9 -90.13 -112.00 -47.92
CA THR A 9 -88.95 -111.13 -47.73
C THR A 9 -89.35 -109.81 -47.05
N LYS A 10 -88.33 -109.10 -46.54
CA LYS A 10 -88.51 -107.78 -45.93
C LYS A 10 -89.09 -106.79 -46.94
N GLU A 11 -88.54 -106.79 -48.15
CA GLU A 11 -88.94 -105.93 -49.26
C GLU A 11 -90.42 -106.15 -49.65
N GLN A 12 -90.87 -107.42 -49.71
CA GLN A 12 -92.28 -107.72 -50.00
C GLN A 12 -93.22 -107.16 -48.92
N VAL A 13 -92.85 -107.27 -47.65
CA VAL A 13 -93.64 -106.68 -46.55
C VAL A 13 -93.60 -105.15 -46.61
N PHE A 14 -92.46 -104.56 -46.95
CA PHE A 14 -92.31 -103.10 -47.06
C PHE A 14 -93.12 -102.54 -48.23
N GLU A 15 -93.10 -103.18 -49.38
CA GLU A 15 -93.93 -102.84 -50.55
C GLU A 15 -95.41 -102.97 -50.23
N ALA A 16 -95.82 -104.04 -49.52
CA ALA A 16 -97.20 -104.22 -49.08
C ALA A 16 -97.63 -103.13 -48.09
N CYS A 17 -96.80 -102.76 -47.11
CA CYS A 17 -97.07 -101.64 -46.22
C CYS A 17 -97.19 -100.32 -47.00
N ALA A 18 -96.27 -100.03 -47.92
CA ALA A 18 -96.30 -98.81 -48.74
C ALA A 18 -97.55 -98.74 -49.63
N THR A 19 -97.96 -99.88 -50.21
CA THR A 19 -99.17 -99.98 -51.05
C THR A 19 -100.44 -99.74 -50.23
N LEU A 20 -100.53 -100.32 -49.03
CA LEU A 20 -101.67 -100.09 -48.13
C LEU A 20 -101.71 -98.64 -47.64
N GLU A 21 -100.56 -98.03 -47.33
CA GLU A 21 -100.48 -96.62 -46.94
C GLU A 21 -100.88 -95.66 -48.08
N GLU A 22 -100.46 -95.94 -49.32
CA GLU A 22 -100.85 -95.15 -50.50
C GLU A 22 -102.36 -95.26 -50.76
N GLN A 23 -102.96 -96.40 -50.43
CA GLN A 23 -104.41 -96.63 -50.46
C GLN A 23 -105.16 -96.09 -49.23
N GLN A 24 -104.46 -95.44 -48.28
CA GLN A 24 -105.01 -94.98 -46.99
C GLN A 24 -105.65 -96.09 -46.13
N ALA A 25 -105.21 -97.33 -46.30
CA ALA A 25 -105.66 -98.49 -45.52
C ALA A 25 -104.71 -98.77 -44.34
N ASP A 26 -105.26 -99.37 -43.28
CA ASP A 26 -104.47 -99.74 -42.10
C ASP A 26 -103.62 -100.99 -42.40
N PHE A 27 -102.31 -100.84 -42.48
CA PHE A 27 -101.39 -101.95 -42.81
C PHE A 27 -101.21 -102.97 -41.67
N THR A 28 -102.29 -103.56 -41.16
CA THR A 28 -102.26 -104.58 -40.11
C THR A 28 -101.61 -105.88 -40.62
N ASN A 29 -101.15 -106.73 -39.69
CA ASN A 29 -100.54 -108.02 -40.06
C ASN A 29 -101.44 -108.86 -40.96
N ARG A 30 -102.76 -108.78 -40.78
CA ARG A 30 -103.71 -109.56 -41.58
C ARG A 30 -103.73 -109.08 -43.03
N GLU A 31 -103.81 -107.78 -43.24
CA GLU A 31 -103.89 -107.19 -44.59
C GLU A 31 -102.58 -107.38 -45.35
N ILE A 32 -101.44 -107.25 -44.66
CA ILE A 32 -100.14 -107.57 -45.25
C ILE A 32 -100.05 -109.07 -45.60
N LEU A 33 -100.50 -109.97 -44.70
CA LEU A 33 -100.52 -111.42 -44.97
C LEU A 33 -101.42 -111.77 -46.16
N GLU A 34 -102.50 -111.03 -46.38
CA GLU A 34 -103.39 -111.23 -47.54
C GLU A 34 -102.70 -110.84 -48.86
N LEU A 35 -101.86 -109.81 -48.84
CA LEU A 35 -101.11 -109.34 -50.01
C LEU A 35 -99.88 -110.22 -50.33
N VAL A 36 -99.09 -110.59 -49.31
CA VAL A 36 -97.78 -111.25 -49.53
C VAL A 36 -97.68 -112.68 -49.01
N GLY A 37 -98.63 -113.12 -48.18
CA GLY A 37 -98.63 -114.46 -47.57
C GLY A 37 -97.57 -114.63 -46.48
N GLY A 38 -97.14 -115.87 -46.25
CA GLY A 38 -96.04 -116.19 -45.34
C GLY A 38 -96.43 -116.44 -43.88
N SER A 39 -95.47 -116.20 -42.97
CA SER A 39 -95.66 -116.39 -41.53
C SER A 39 -96.03 -115.07 -40.86
N SER A 40 -97.10 -115.06 -40.07
CA SER A 40 -97.55 -113.89 -39.31
C SER A 40 -96.45 -113.27 -38.44
N VAL A 41 -95.58 -114.10 -37.86
CA VAL A 41 -94.43 -113.64 -37.05
C VAL A 41 -93.41 -112.88 -37.90
N THR A 42 -93.14 -113.38 -39.11
CA THR A 42 -92.19 -112.76 -40.06
C THR A 42 -92.75 -111.44 -40.59
N VAL A 43 -94.04 -111.41 -40.95
CA VAL A 43 -94.74 -110.18 -41.34
C VAL A 43 -94.74 -109.15 -40.21
N GLN A 44 -95.03 -109.56 -38.98
CA GLN A 44 -95.03 -108.64 -37.83
C GLN A 44 -93.65 -108.02 -37.56
N LYS A 45 -92.58 -108.82 -37.69
CA LYS A 45 -91.20 -108.33 -37.53
C LYS A 45 -90.91 -107.25 -38.58
N TYR A 46 -91.12 -107.56 -39.86
CA TYR A 46 -90.82 -106.60 -40.93
C TYR A 46 -91.74 -105.39 -40.94
N ARG A 47 -93.02 -105.53 -40.56
CA ARG A 47 -93.92 -104.38 -40.38
C ARG A 47 -93.40 -103.39 -39.32
N LYS A 48 -92.96 -103.90 -38.17
CA LYS A 48 -92.37 -103.06 -37.11
C LYS A 48 -91.07 -102.39 -37.57
N GLU A 49 -90.26 -103.07 -38.38
CA GLU A 49 -89.07 -102.46 -38.98
C GLU A 49 -89.44 -101.34 -39.96
N TYR A 50 -90.49 -101.52 -40.77
CA TYR A 50 -91.02 -100.47 -41.67
C TYR A 50 -91.51 -99.24 -40.89
N GLU A 51 -92.31 -99.45 -39.83
CA GLU A 51 -92.79 -98.38 -38.93
C GLU A 51 -91.60 -97.62 -38.28
N ALA A 52 -90.56 -98.34 -37.84
CA ALA A 52 -89.36 -97.74 -37.25
C ALA A 52 -88.53 -96.95 -38.26
N GLU A 53 -88.37 -97.45 -39.49
CA GLU A 53 -87.65 -96.76 -40.57
C GLU A 53 -88.40 -95.50 -41.02
N LYS A 54 -89.72 -95.54 -41.09
CA LYS A 54 -90.56 -94.37 -41.41
C LYS A 54 -90.46 -93.30 -40.33
N LEU A 55 -90.61 -93.67 -39.06
CA LEU A 55 -90.47 -92.75 -37.93
C LEU A 55 -89.07 -92.11 -37.88
N ASN A 56 -88.02 -92.87 -38.18
CA ASN A 56 -86.66 -92.34 -38.21
C ASN A 56 -86.46 -91.36 -39.37
N LYS A 57 -86.97 -91.67 -40.58
CA LYS A 57 -86.96 -90.75 -41.73
C LYS A 57 -87.70 -89.44 -41.44
N GLU A 58 -88.84 -89.49 -40.77
CA GLU A 58 -89.58 -88.30 -40.35
C GLU A 58 -88.83 -87.47 -39.30
N LYS A 59 -88.18 -88.11 -38.31
CA LYS A 59 -87.35 -87.43 -37.33
C LYS A 59 -86.14 -86.74 -37.95
N THR A 60 -85.42 -87.42 -38.86
CA THR A 60 -84.29 -86.83 -39.58
C THR A 60 -84.73 -85.63 -40.41
N LYS A 61 -85.86 -85.74 -41.12
CA LYS A 61 -86.45 -84.62 -41.87
C LYS A 61 -86.86 -83.42 -40.99
N THR A 62 -87.16 -83.67 -39.71
CA THR A 62 -87.49 -82.61 -38.73
C THR A 62 -86.24 -81.97 -38.12
N LEU A 63 -85.11 -82.68 -38.11
CA LEU A 63 -83.81 -82.20 -37.63
C LEU A 63 -83.00 -81.47 -38.72
N GLU A 64 -83.33 -81.67 -39.98
CA GLU A 64 -82.78 -80.90 -41.09
C GLU A 64 -83.45 -79.53 -41.18
N LEU A 65 -82.64 -78.47 -41.11
CA LEU A 65 -83.11 -77.13 -41.42
C LEU A 65 -83.72 -77.12 -42.82
N LYS A 66 -84.90 -76.52 -42.93
CA LYS A 66 -85.51 -76.26 -44.23
C LYS A 66 -84.60 -75.32 -45.02
N ASP A 67 -84.64 -75.41 -46.35
CA ASP A 67 -83.75 -74.60 -47.19
C ASP A 67 -83.89 -73.09 -46.92
N ASN A 68 -85.10 -72.62 -46.60
CA ASN A 68 -85.33 -71.23 -46.19
C ASN A 68 -84.60 -70.85 -44.88
N GLU A 69 -84.47 -71.78 -43.94
CA GLU A 69 -83.76 -71.55 -42.67
C GLU A 69 -82.24 -71.56 -42.88
N LYS A 70 -81.73 -72.41 -43.78
CA LYS A 70 -80.32 -72.41 -44.18
C LYS A 70 -79.94 -71.10 -44.86
N ILE A 71 -80.74 -70.64 -45.82
CA ILE A 71 -80.55 -69.36 -46.51
C ILE A 71 -80.56 -68.21 -45.48
N ALA A 72 -81.52 -68.19 -44.55
CA ALA A 72 -81.59 -67.16 -43.52
C ALA A 72 -80.35 -67.13 -42.60
N VAL A 73 -79.80 -68.30 -42.25
CA VAL A 73 -78.56 -68.40 -41.46
C VAL A 73 -77.36 -67.91 -42.26
N GLU A 74 -77.23 -68.31 -43.53
CA GLU A 74 -76.15 -67.87 -44.41
C GLU A 74 -76.18 -66.36 -44.65
N GLU A 75 -77.37 -65.78 -44.86
CA GLU A 75 -77.57 -64.34 -44.98
C GLU A 75 -77.21 -63.61 -43.69
N ALA A 76 -77.62 -64.13 -42.52
CA ALA A 76 -77.27 -63.55 -41.23
C ALA A 76 -75.77 -63.58 -40.96
N ILE A 77 -75.10 -64.70 -41.26
CA ILE A 77 -73.63 -64.82 -41.13
C ILE A 77 -72.94 -63.86 -42.09
N SER A 78 -73.35 -63.81 -43.35
CA SER A 78 -72.78 -62.92 -44.36
C SER A 78 -72.92 -61.45 -43.95
N LYS A 79 -74.08 -61.08 -43.40
CA LYS A 79 -74.34 -59.74 -42.88
C LYS A 79 -73.43 -59.41 -41.69
N ILE A 80 -73.35 -60.29 -40.69
CA ILE A 80 -72.49 -60.09 -39.51
C ILE A 80 -71.01 -59.97 -39.92
N LEU A 81 -70.55 -60.83 -40.83
CA LEU A 81 -69.18 -60.80 -41.33
C LEU A 81 -68.90 -59.51 -42.09
N SER A 82 -69.80 -59.10 -42.99
CA SER A 82 -69.68 -57.86 -43.75
C SER A 82 -69.62 -56.63 -42.82
N GLU A 83 -70.54 -56.54 -41.86
CA GLU A 83 -70.54 -55.47 -40.85
C GLU A 83 -69.23 -55.46 -40.06
N ARG A 84 -68.77 -56.62 -39.59
CA ARG A 84 -67.51 -56.72 -38.82
C ARG A 84 -66.29 -56.32 -39.64
N VAL A 85 -66.21 -56.76 -40.90
CA VAL A 85 -65.12 -56.41 -41.81
C VAL A 85 -65.10 -54.91 -42.06
N ASN A 86 -66.26 -54.30 -42.31
CA ASN A 86 -66.36 -52.86 -42.55
C ASN A 86 -65.95 -52.06 -41.30
N THR A 87 -66.51 -52.40 -40.13
CA THR A 87 -66.16 -51.72 -38.87
C THR A 87 -64.69 -51.85 -38.53
N LEU A 88 -64.09 -53.03 -38.71
CA LEU A 88 -62.66 -53.22 -38.48
C LEU A 88 -61.82 -52.44 -39.50
N SER A 89 -62.19 -52.47 -40.78
CA SER A 89 -61.48 -51.74 -41.83
C SER A 89 -61.49 -50.24 -41.59
N GLU A 90 -62.65 -49.67 -41.25
CA GLU A 90 -62.79 -48.24 -40.91
C GLU A 90 -61.98 -47.88 -39.66
N SER A 91 -62.03 -48.73 -38.62
CA SER A 91 -61.27 -48.51 -37.39
C SER A 91 -59.75 -48.53 -37.63
N TYR A 92 -59.24 -49.51 -38.38
CA TYR A 92 -57.82 -49.59 -38.70
C TYR A 92 -57.38 -48.46 -39.63
N LEU A 93 -58.20 -48.08 -40.60
CA LEU A 93 -57.91 -46.95 -41.48
C LEU A 93 -57.79 -45.64 -40.68
N SER A 94 -58.73 -45.38 -39.78
CA SER A 94 -58.71 -44.19 -38.93
C SER A 94 -57.49 -44.16 -38.00
N GLN A 95 -57.13 -45.30 -37.39
CA GLN A 95 -55.91 -45.39 -36.56
C GLN A 95 -54.64 -45.18 -37.39
N PHE A 96 -54.58 -45.74 -38.60
CA PHE A 96 -53.46 -45.55 -39.51
C PHE A 96 -53.29 -44.08 -39.90
N GLU A 97 -54.38 -43.40 -40.28
CA GLU A 97 -54.35 -41.97 -40.62
C GLU A 97 -53.92 -41.11 -39.43
N ALA A 98 -54.43 -41.39 -38.23
CA ALA A 98 -54.04 -40.67 -37.02
C ALA A 98 -52.54 -40.85 -36.71
N THR A 99 -52.06 -42.09 -36.74
CA THR A 99 -50.64 -42.40 -36.48
C THR A 99 -49.73 -41.79 -37.56
N HIS A 100 -50.18 -41.79 -38.82
CA HIS A 100 -49.43 -41.19 -39.92
C HIS A 100 -49.33 -39.66 -39.76
N ALA A 101 -50.42 -39.00 -39.39
CA ALA A 101 -50.42 -37.57 -39.11
C ALA A 101 -49.50 -37.21 -37.93
N GLU A 102 -49.54 -37.98 -36.84
CA GLU A 102 -48.64 -37.79 -35.70
C GLU A 102 -47.17 -37.99 -36.08
N LEU A 103 -46.87 -38.99 -36.90
CA LEU A 103 -45.52 -39.23 -37.40
C LEU A 103 -45.02 -38.06 -38.23
N GLN A 104 -45.86 -37.51 -39.11
CA GLN A 104 -45.51 -36.35 -39.92
C GLN A 104 -45.19 -35.12 -39.06
N ILE A 105 -46.07 -34.79 -38.09
CA ILE A 105 -45.86 -33.68 -37.17
C ILE A 105 -44.54 -33.86 -36.39
N THR A 106 -44.27 -35.08 -35.94
CA THR A 106 -43.06 -35.41 -35.18
C THR A 106 -41.81 -35.27 -36.05
N SER A 107 -41.87 -35.70 -37.31
CA SER A 107 -40.77 -35.57 -38.27
C SER A 107 -40.44 -34.11 -38.57
N GLU A 108 -41.46 -33.29 -38.83
CA GLU A 108 -41.28 -31.85 -39.08
C GLU A 108 -40.70 -31.13 -37.84
N ALA A 109 -41.14 -31.51 -36.64
CA ALA A 109 -40.59 -30.97 -35.40
C ALA A 109 -39.12 -31.37 -35.20
N PHE A 110 -38.76 -32.60 -35.56
CA PHE A 110 -37.38 -33.10 -35.48
C PHE A 110 -36.46 -32.35 -36.46
N GLU A 111 -36.88 -32.17 -37.71
CA GLU A 111 -36.12 -31.40 -38.71
C GLU A 111 -35.88 -29.95 -38.25
N LYS A 112 -36.90 -29.33 -37.66
CA LYS A 112 -36.77 -27.98 -37.10
C LYS A 112 -35.77 -27.92 -35.94
N LEU A 113 -35.86 -28.86 -34.99
CA LEU A 113 -34.92 -28.93 -33.86
C LEU A 113 -33.49 -29.19 -34.32
N GLN A 114 -33.31 -30.04 -35.34
CA GLN A 114 -32.01 -30.30 -35.92
C GLN A 114 -31.43 -29.03 -36.56
N SER A 115 -32.21 -28.30 -37.34
CA SER A 115 -31.77 -27.04 -37.94
C SER A 115 -31.43 -25.98 -36.90
N GLU A 116 -32.22 -25.86 -35.82
CA GLU A 116 -31.90 -24.94 -34.71
C GLU A 116 -30.59 -25.35 -34.00
N ALA A 117 -30.35 -26.64 -33.78
CA ALA A 117 -29.12 -27.13 -33.18
C ALA A 117 -27.88 -26.80 -34.03
N GLU A 118 -27.97 -26.96 -35.34
CA GLU A 118 -26.91 -26.59 -36.29
C GLU A 118 -26.61 -25.08 -36.22
N GLN A 119 -27.64 -24.22 -36.19
CA GLN A 119 -27.46 -22.77 -36.06
C GLN A 119 -26.81 -22.37 -34.72
N TYR A 120 -27.19 -23.02 -33.61
CA TYR A 120 -26.55 -22.77 -32.33
C TYR A 120 -25.09 -23.21 -32.30
N GLN A 121 -24.77 -24.32 -32.96
CA GLN A 121 -23.39 -24.81 -33.08
C GLN A 121 -22.52 -23.81 -33.84
N GLU A 122 -22.98 -23.31 -35.00
CA GLU A 122 -22.27 -22.27 -35.76
C GLU A 122 -22.06 -21.00 -34.94
N LYS A 123 -23.09 -20.58 -34.19
CA LYS A 123 -23.00 -19.40 -33.32
C LYS A 123 -21.98 -19.59 -32.19
N ILE A 124 -21.91 -20.78 -31.61
CA ILE A 124 -20.91 -21.11 -30.59
C ILE A 124 -19.51 -20.97 -31.20
N GLU A 125 -19.25 -21.61 -32.34
CA GLU A 125 -17.94 -21.56 -33.00
C GLU A 125 -17.50 -20.13 -33.33
N LEU A 126 -18.42 -19.28 -33.79
CA LEU A 126 -18.15 -17.87 -34.03
C LEU A 126 -17.76 -17.12 -32.73
N LEU A 127 -18.54 -17.29 -31.67
CA LEU A 127 -18.27 -16.65 -30.38
C LEU A 127 -16.95 -17.15 -29.76
N GLU A 128 -16.62 -18.43 -29.95
CA GLU A 128 -15.36 -18.99 -29.50
C GLU A 128 -14.16 -18.37 -30.22
N LYS A 129 -14.29 -18.15 -31.53
CA LYS A 129 -13.28 -17.44 -32.33
C LYS A 129 -13.12 -16.01 -31.86
N GLU A 130 -14.21 -15.27 -31.71
CA GLU A 130 -14.19 -13.87 -31.22
C GLU A 130 -13.54 -13.78 -29.83
N ARG A 131 -13.92 -14.66 -28.90
CA ARG A 131 -13.30 -14.76 -27.57
C ARG A 131 -11.79 -14.97 -27.68
N ASN A 132 -11.34 -15.89 -28.51
CA ASN A 132 -9.91 -16.19 -28.67
C ASN A 132 -9.15 -15.00 -29.26
N GLU A 133 -9.73 -14.29 -30.22
CA GLU A 133 -9.16 -13.05 -30.75
C GLU A 133 -9.06 -11.96 -29.68
N GLN A 134 -10.08 -11.80 -28.83
CA GLN A 134 -10.03 -10.82 -27.74
C GLN A 134 -8.99 -11.18 -26.67
N ILE A 135 -8.85 -12.47 -26.33
CA ILE A 135 -7.78 -12.95 -25.43
C ILE A 135 -6.41 -12.61 -26.00
N ALA A 136 -6.18 -12.85 -27.30
CA ALA A 136 -4.93 -12.52 -27.96
C ALA A 136 -4.64 -11.01 -27.93
N ARG A 137 -5.64 -10.18 -28.24
CA ARG A 137 -5.52 -8.71 -28.16
C ARG A 137 -5.20 -8.24 -26.74
N LEU A 138 -5.87 -8.80 -25.74
CA LEU A 138 -5.65 -8.45 -24.34
C LEU A 138 -4.24 -8.86 -23.86
N SER A 139 -3.71 -9.98 -24.37
CA SER A 139 -2.33 -10.39 -24.10
C SER A 139 -1.33 -9.36 -24.65
N ILE A 140 -1.51 -8.92 -25.90
CA ILE A 140 -0.63 -7.92 -26.53
C ILE A 140 -0.68 -6.60 -25.76
N VAL A 141 -1.87 -6.13 -25.38
CA VAL A 141 -2.03 -4.87 -24.64
C VAL A 141 -1.35 -4.94 -23.26
N LYS A 142 -1.44 -6.08 -22.57
CA LYS A 142 -0.74 -6.27 -21.29
C LYS A 142 0.78 -6.22 -21.47
N GLU A 143 1.31 -6.91 -22.48
CA GLU A 143 2.75 -6.91 -22.77
C GLU A 143 3.25 -5.49 -23.08
N GLN A 144 2.52 -4.72 -23.90
CA GLN A 144 2.84 -3.33 -24.18
C GLN A 144 2.81 -2.44 -22.93
N TYR A 145 1.83 -2.65 -22.05
CA TYR A 145 1.73 -1.90 -20.79
C TYR A 145 2.88 -2.21 -19.85
N ASP A 146 3.26 -3.48 -19.72
CA ASP A 146 4.39 -3.93 -18.90
C ASP A 146 5.72 -3.40 -19.43
N GLU A 147 5.92 -3.41 -20.76
CA GLU A 147 7.08 -2.79 -21.42
C GLU A 147 7.15 -1.28 -21.17
N GLN A 148 6.01 -0.58 -21.22
CA GLN A 148 5.95 0.85 -20.96
C GLN A 148 6.35 1.16 -19.52
N ILE A 149 5.84 0.41 -18.53
CA ILE A 149 6.23 0.54 -17.12
C ILE A 149 7.73 0.32 -16.97
N ALA A 150 8.26 -0.79 -17.50
CA ALA A 150 9.68 -1.13 -17.38
C ALA A 150 10.59 -0.05 -18.01
N THR A 151 10.17 0.54 -19.12
CA THR A 151 10.90 1.64 -19.77
C THR A 151 10.87 2.91 -18.94
N GLN A 152 9.72 3.25 -18.36
CA GLN A 152 9.55 4.43 -17.52
C GLN A 152 10.33 4.30 -16.21
N ASP A 153 10.33 3.13 -15.58
CA ASP A 153 11.13 2.83 -14.38
C ASP A 153 12.63 2.97 -14.64
N LYS A 154 13.12 2.42 -15.77
CA LYS A 154 14.53 2.60 -16.18
C LYS A 154 14.89 4.07 -16.36
N LYS A 155 14.00 4.85 -16.98
CA LYS A 155 14.20 6.29 -17.18
C LYS A 155 14.30 7.02 -15.83
N TYR A 156 13.35 6.80 -14.92
CA TYR A 156 13.39 7.44 -13.60
C TYR A 156 14.60 7.02 -12.77
N HIS A 157 14.99 5.75 -12.84
CA HIS A 157 16.20 5.28 -12.17
C HIS A 157 17.46 6.02 -12.65
N SER A 158 17.61 6.16 -13.98
CA SER A 158 18.71 6.93 -14.58
C SER A 158 18.69 8.40 -14.18
N GLU A 159 17.52 9.04 -14.18
CA GLU A 159 17.39 10.46 -13.78
C GLU A 159 17.75 10.67 -12.29
N ILE A 160 17.34 9.75 -11.41
CA ILE A 160 17.69 9.79 -9.99
C ILE A 160 19.21 9.63 -9.80
N GLU A 161 19.83 8.68 -10.50
CA GLU A 161 21.27 8.45 -10.43
C GLU A 161 22.07 9.69 -10.88
N ASP A 162 21.66 10.32 -11.99
CA ASP A 162 22.26 11.56 -12.47
C ASP A 162 22.14 12.71 -11.46
N ILE A 163 20.97 12.86 -10.82
CA ILE A 163 20.76 13.87 -9.78
C ILE A 163 21.64 13.61 -8.56
N GLN A 164 21.74 12.35 -8.12
CA GLN A 164 22.59 11.96 -6.99
C GLN A 164 24.06 12.25 -7.30
N ASN A 165 24.52 11.91 -8.51
CA ASN A 165 25.89 12.17 -8.95
C ASN A 165 26.20 13.67 -9.00
N LYS A 166 25.30 14.49 -9.56
CA LYS A 166 25.44 15.95 -9.57
C LYS A 166 25.48 16.54 -8.16
N SER A 167 24.59 16.08 -7.28
CA SER A 167 24.50 16.56 -5.90
C SER A 167 25.78 16.22 -5.12
N LYS A 168 26.29 15.00 -5.27
CA LYS A 168 27.56 14.57 -4.66
C LYS A 168 28.73 15.41 -5.12
N LEU A 169 28.80 15.73 -6.42
CA LEU A 169 29.86 16.55 -6.99
C LEU A 169 29.81 17.99 -6.45
N GLU A 170 28.61 18.55 -6.27
CA GLU A 170 28.44 19.88 -5.72
C GLU A 170 28.76 19.95 -4.21
N ILE A 171 28.34 18.94 -3.44
CA ILE A 171 28.72 18.80 -2.02
C ILE A 171 30.24 18.78 -1.88
N ASN A 172 30.93 17.95 -2.68
CA ASN A 172 32.39 17.88 -2.66
C ASN A 172 33.04 19.24 -2.97
N LYS A 173 32.50 20.03 -3.90
CA LYS A 173 33.03 21.38 -4.17
C LYS A 173 32.86 22.31 -2.97
N ILE A 174 31.70 22.25 -2.31
CA ILE A 174 31.41 23.04 -1.11
C ILE A 174 32.38 22.66 0.01
N GLU A 175 32.58 21.37 0.25
CA GLU A 175 33.51 20.85 1.26
C GLU A 175 34.95 21.32 0.99
N VAL A 176 35.44 21.14 -0.24
CA VAL A 176 36.78 21.60 -0.63
C VAL A 176 36.94 23.12 -0.45
N ASN A 177 35.90 23.90 -0.78
CA ASN A 177 35.95 25.35 -0.59
C ASN A 177 35.94 25.73 0.90
N TYR A 178 35.11 25.05 1.70
CA TYR A 178 35.04 25.25 3.14
C TYR A 178 36.39 24.95 3.81
N GLU A 179 37.04 23.83 3.46
CA GLU A 179 38.37 23.48 3.96
C GLU A 179 39.44 24.53 3.59
N LYS A 180 39.40 25.06 2.37
CA LYS A 180 40.32 26.13 1.94
C LYS A 180 40.14 27.41 2.75
N VAL A 181 38.89 27.83 2.98
CA VAL A 181 38.59 29.00 3.81
C VAL A 181 39.03 28.78 5.24
N LEU A 182 38.73 27.62 5.82
CA LEU A 182 39.14 27.25 7.18
C LEU A 182 40.67 27.31 7.34
N THR A 183 41.40 26.68 6.41
CA THR A 183 42.86 26.66 6.39
C THR A 183 43.44 28.07 6.25
N THR A 184 42.87 28.89 5.36
CA THR A 184 43.30 30.28 5.17
C THR A 184 43.11 31.10 6.44
N ASN A 185 41.96 30.97 7.10
CA ASN A 185 41.67 31.67 8.35
C ASN A 185 42.60 31.21 9.48
N GLN A 186 42.92 29.92 9.57
CA GLN A 186 43.89 29.39 10.54
C GLN A 186 45.29 29.99 10.33
N VAL A 187 45.77 30.03 9.09
CA VAL A 187 47.07 30.64 8.76
C VAL A 187 47.08 32.13 9.11
N GLN A 188 46.02 32.86 8.79
CA GLN A 188 45.89 34.28 9.16
C GLN A 188 45.89 34.49 10.67
N TYR A 189 45.15 33.66 11.42
CA TYR A 189 45.12 33.71 12.87
C TYR A 189 46.50 33.50 13.49
N GLU A 190 47.22 32.45 13.10
CA GLU A 190 48.58 32.18 13.61
C GLU A 190 49.57 33.29 13.24
N ASN A 191 49.46 33.86 12.04
CA ASN A 191 50.28 35.01 11.64
C ASN A 191 50.00 36.24 12.50
N HIS A 192 48.73 36.59 12.73
CA HIS A 192 48.35 37.71 13.58
C HIS A 192 48.81 37.50 15.03
N LYS A 193 48.65 36.28 15.56
CA LYS A 193 49.14 35.91 16.88
C LYS A 193 50.64 36.15 17.00
N LYS A 194 51.43 35.68 16.03
CA LYS A 194 52.88 35.89 15.99
C LYS A 194 53.26 37.38 15.92
N ILE A 195 52.55 38.18 15.12
CA ILE A 195 52.79 39.63 15.04
C ILE A 195 52.52 40.29 16.39
N ILE A 196 51.41 39.95 17.05
CA ILE A 196 51.05 40.48 18.37
C ILE A 196 52.12 40.09 19.41
N GLU A 197 52.56 38.84 19.41
CA GLU A 197 53.64 38.37 20.31
C GLU A 197 54.95 39.13 20.07
N GLN A 198 55.33 39.37 18.81
CA GLN A 198 56.52 40.15 18.46
C GLN A 198 56.41 41.60 18.94
N GLN A 199 55.25 42.25 18.73
CA GLN A 199 54.99 43.61 19.20
C GLN A 199 55.03 43.70 20.72
N HIS A 200 54.42 42.73 21.41
CA HIS A 200 54.44 42.66 22.86
C HIS A 200 55.88 42.55 23.40
N ASN A 201 56.68 41.65 22.83
CA ASN A 201 58.08 41.47 23.21
C ASN A 201 58.91 42.74 22.95
N TYR A 202 58.71 43.39 21.81
CA TYR A 202 59.40 44.65 21.49
C TYR A 202 59.06 45.76 22.50
N LEU A 203 57.77 45.96 22.79
CA LEU A 203 57.32 46.95 23.76
C LEU A 203 57.84 46.63 25.18
N GLN A 204 57.89 45.35 25.55
CA GLN A 204 58.44 44.91 26.82
C GLN A 204 59.94 45.22 26.93
N GLN A 205 60.72 44.94 25.88
CA GLN A 205 62.15 45.29 25.82
C GLN A 205 62.36 46.80 25.88
N GLN A 206 61.57 47.59 25.15
CA GLN A 206 61.63 49.05 25.19
C GLN A 206 61.32 49.59 26.58
N ALA A 207 60.29 49.06 27.25
CA ALA A 207 59.95 49.43 28.61
C ALA A 207 61.08 49.10 29.60
N GLN A 208 61.69 47.91 29.49
CA GLN A 208 62.84 47.52 30.32
C GLN A 208 64.04 48.44 30.10
N GLN A 209 64.35 48.80 28.85
CA GLN A 209 65.42 49.74 28.53
C GLN A 209 65.15 51.12 29.15
N MET A 210 63.93 51.65 29.01
CA MET A 210 63.54 52.92 29.62
C MET A 210 63.67 52.90 31.15
N ILE A 211 63.25 51.81 31.80
CA ILE A 211 63.42 51.63 33.26
C ILE A 211 64.91 51.68 33.62
N SER A 212 65.76 50.93 32.91
CA SER A 212 67.21 50.94 33.12
C SER A 212 67.82 52.33 32.92
N ASP A 213 67.42 53.05 31.88
CA ASP A 213 67.95 54.40 31.59
C ASP A 213 67.54 55.41 32.67
N VAL A 214 66.29 55.32 33.16
CA VAL A 214 65.82 56.12 34.30
C VAL A 214 66.59 55.78 35.58
N GLN A 215 66.84 54.49 35.85
CA GLN A 215 67.63 54.06 37.00
C GLN A 215 69.06 54.63 36.97
N LYS A 216 69.77 54.49 35.84
CA LYS A 216 71.12 55.06 35.67
C LYS A 216 71.15 56.57 35.83
N ARG A 217 70.13 57.26 35.29
CA ARG A 217 70.01 58.73 35.44
C ARG A 217 69.81 59.12 36.91
N ASN A 218 68.99 58.38 37.63
CA ASN A 218 68.75 58.62 39.05
C ASN A 218 70.01 58.37 39.88
N GLU A 219 70.75 57.28 39.63
CA GLU A 219 72.03 57.01 40.29
C GLU A 219 73.04 58.13 40.04
N LYS A 220 73.16 58.61 38.80
CA LYS A 220 74.03 59.75 38.47
C LYS A 220 73.62 61.02 39.22
N LEU A 221 72.33 61.34 39.23
CA LEU A 221 71.79 62.48 39.96
C LEU A 221 72.03 62.36 41.47
N GLU A 222 71.89 61.16 42.05
CA GLU A 222 72.21 60.93 43.47
C GLU A 222 73.67 61.19 43.80
N ILE A 223 74.60 60.78 42.91
CA ILE A 223 76.03 61.06 43.05
C ILE A 223 76.30 62.57 42.94
N GLU A 224 75.82 63.22 41.86
CA GLU A 224 75.99 64.66 41.64
C GLU A 224 75.42 65.47 42.82
N LEU A 225 74.22 65.13 43.31
CA LEU A 225 73.61 65.76 44.49
C LEU A 225 74.41 65.52 45.76
N LYS A 226 75.01 64.33 45.94
CA LYS A 226 75.86 64.02 47.10
C LYS A 226 77.16 64.81 47.06
N GLU A 227 77.80 64.92 45.90
CA GLU A 227 79.01 65.73 45.69
C GLU A 227 78.73 67.21 45.94
N GLU A 228 77.64 67.74 45.37
CA GLU A 228 77.24 69.14 45.57
C GLU A 228 76.90 69.44 47.04
N ARG A 229 76.15 68.55 47.71
CA ARG A 229 75.88 68.66 49.16
C ARG A 229 77.17 68.67 49.97
N THR A 230 78.13 67.82 49.62
CA THR A 230 79.43 67.76 50.32
C THR A 230 80.22 69.05 50.13
N TYR A 231 80.29 69.57 48.90
CA TYR A 231 80.94 70.83 48.59
C TYR A 231 80.30 72.02 49.31
N LEU A 232 78.96 72.11 49.29
CA LEU A 232 78.22 73.15 50.00
C LEU A 232 78.44 73.06 51.51
N GLN A 233 78.46 71.86 52.08
CA GLN A 233 78.74 71.66 53.51
C GLN A 233 80.15 72.14 53.87
N GLN A 234 81.17 71.79 53.08
CA GLN A 234 82.54 72.27 53.28
C GLN A 234 82.61 73.81 53.22
N LYS A 235 81.89 74.43 52.27
CA LYS A 235 81.84 75.89 52.14
C LYS A 235 81.16 76.55 53.35
N ILE A 236 80.08 75.96 53.87
CA ILE A 236 79.41 76.41 55.10
C ILE A 236 80.37 76.33 56.29
N ASP A 237 81.14 75.26 56.41
CA ASP A 237 82.10 75.06 57.51
C ASP A 237 83.22 76.12 57.47
N VAL A 238 83.75 76.42 56.28
CA VAL A 238 84.75 77.49 56.07
C VAL A 238 84.18 78.86 56.45
N LEU A 239 83.01 79.22 55.92
CA LEU A 239 82.36 80.49 56.22
C LEU A 239 82.03 80.62 57.72
N SER A 240 81.62 79.53 58.36
CA SER A 240 81.35 79.50 59.80
C SER A 240 82.62 79.76 60.62
N LYS A 241 83.77 79.23 60.18
CA LYS A 241 85.08 79.50 60.80
C LYS A 241 85.53 80.95 60.60
N GLU A 242 85.42 81.48 59.38
CA GLU A 242 85.72 82.88 59.08
C GLU A 242 84.84 83.82 59.91
N ASN A 243 83.54 83.53 60.02
CA ASN A 243 82.62 84.34 60.81
C ASN A 243 82.97 84.30 62.31
N ALA A 244 83.40 83.14 62.84
CA ALA A 244 83.89 83.04 64.21
C ALA A 244 85.17 83.86 64.43
N ASP A 245 86.09 83.89 63.46
CA ASP A 245 87.31 84.71 63.53
C ASP A 245 87.00 86.21 63.40
N ILE A 246 86.03 86.60 62.57
CA ILE A 246 85.50 87.97 62.52
C ILE A 246 84.91 88.36 63.87
N SER A 247 84.02 87.54 64.46
CA SER A 247 83.44 87.82 65.78
C SER A 247 84.50 87.96 66.89
N ARG A 248 85.57 87.16 66.85
CA ARG A 248 86.72 87.32 67.76
C ARG A 248 87.42 88.66 67.56
N THR A 249 87.63 89.05 66.30
CA THR A 249 88.27 90.32 65.94
C THR A 249 87.41 91.51 66.38
N GLU A 250 86.10 91.44 66.17
CA GLU A 250 85.13 92.43 66.65
C GLU A 250 85.17 92.54 68.17
N ALA A 251 85.23 91.42 68.90
CA ALA A 251 85.35 91.43 70.35
C ALA A 251 86.64 92.14 70.81
N VAL A 252 87.79 91.83 70.19
CA VAL A 252 89.07 92.49 70.48
C VAL A 252 89.01 94.00 70.20
N LEU A 253 88.45 94.40 69.05
CA LEU A 253 88.30 95.81 68.69
C LEU A 253 87.37 96.53 69.65
N THR A 254 86.30 95.87 70.11
CA THR A 254 85.37 96.42 71.11
C THR A 254 86.09 96.69 72.42
N THR A 255 86.84 95.72 72.95
CA THR A 255 87.66 95.90 74.16
C THR A 255 88.68 97.03 74.00
N LYS A 256 89.36 97.09 72.86
CA LYS A 256 90.34 98.15 72.59
C LYS A 256 89.70 99.53 72.44
N ASN A 257 88.47 99.58 71.92
CA ASN A 257 87.70 100.82 71.84
C ASN A 257 87.24 101.26 73.24
N GLU A 258 86.81 100.34 74.11
CA GLU A 258 86.51 100.61 75.51
C GLU A 258 87.73 101.15 76.27
N GLU A 259 88.92 100.56 76.05
CA GLU A 259 90.19 101.06 76.59
C GLU A 259 90.51 102.48 76.10
N LEU A 260 90.33 102.74 74.80
CA LEU A 260 90.54 104.07 74.22
C LEU A 260 89.55 105.10 74.77
N ILE A 261 88.27 104.74 74.92
CA ILE A 261 87.25 105.58 75.56
C ILE A 261 87.67 105.91 77.00
N HIS A 262 88.12 104.91 77.76
CA HIS A 262 88.63 105.13 79.12
C HIS A 262 89.85 106.06 79.13
N LYS A 263 90.76 105.91 78.16
CA LYS A 263 91.96 106.76 78.04
C LYS A 263 91.61 108.20 77.65
N VAL A 264 90.65 108.38 76.74
CA VAL A 264 90.11 109.69 76.39
C VAL A 264 89.45 110.34 77.60
N LEU A 265 88.66 109.61 78.39
CA LEU A 265 88.07 110.13 79.62
C LEU A 265 89.12 110.59 80.65
N LEU A 266 90.22 109.83 80.80
CA LEU A 266 91.35 110.23 81.63
C LEU A 266 92.04 111.50 81.11
N LEU A 267 92.33 111.57 79.81
CA LEU A 267 92.91 112.75 79.17
C LEU A 267 91.98 113.96 79.24
N GLN A 268 90.66 113.75 79.15
CA GLN A 268 89.67 114.80 79.30
C GLN A 268 89.68 115.35 80.74
N LYS A 269 89.80 114.46 81.73
CA LYS A 269 89.95 114.85 83.13
C LYS A 269 91.25 115.62 83.38
N GLU A 270 92.37 115.17 82.81
CA GLU A 270 93.64 115.91 82.84
C GLU A 270 93.52 117.29 82.17
N LYS A 271 92.86 117.35 81.01
CA LYS A 271 92.60 118.62 80.31
C LYS A 271 91.76 119.55 81.17
N ASP A 272 90.73 119.05 81.84
CA ASP A 272 89.88 119.86 82.73
C ASP A 272 90.66 120.36 83.96
N ASP A 273 91.55 119.54 84.53
CA ASP A 273 92.45 119.94 85.62
C ASP A 273 93.50 120.96 85.15
N LEU A 274 94.08 120.79 83.96
CA LEU A 274 94.97 121.77 83.34
C LEU A 274 94.25 123.06 83.00
N GLN A 275 93.00 123.02 82.53
CA GLN A 275 92.20 124.22 82.31
C GLN A 275 91.89 124.95 83.63
N LYS A 276 91.68 124.23 84.74
CA LYS A 276 91.61 124.84 86.08
C LYS A 276 92.93 125.50 86.47
N GLN A 277 94.07 124.88 86.17
CA GLN A 277 95.39 125.49 86.42
C GLN A 277 95.63 126.73 85.55
N ILE A 278 95.28 126.67 84.26
CA ILE A 278 95.36 127.82 83.35
C ILE A 278 94.45 128.95 83.86
N LYS A 279 93.21 128.67 84.29
CA LYS A 279 92.36 129.69 84.92
C LYS A 279 92.99 130.32 86.17
N LYS A 280 93.70 129.54 86.99
CA LYS A 280 94.49 130.08 88.12
C LYS A 280 95.67 130.96 87.65
N ILE A 281 96.34 130.60 86.56
CA ILE A 281 97.46 131.36 85.99
C ILE A 281 96.98 132.63 85.25
N SER A 282 95.86 132.57 84.53
CA SER A 282 95.24 133.73 83.89
C SER A 282 94.78 134.76 84.92
N ALA A 283 94.23 134.31 86.06
CA ALA A 283 93.93 135.18 87.18
C ALA A 283 95.20 135.79 87.84
N ALA A 284 96.35 135.10 87.78
CA ALA A 284 97.63 135.63 88.25
C ALA A 284 98.29 136.61 87.25
N LYS A 285 98.02 136.46 85.94
CA LYS A 285 98.57 137.33 84.89
C LYS A 285 97.83 138.67 84.75
N GLU A 286 96.51 138.70 84.97
CA GLU A 286 95.73 139.96 85.02
C GLU A 286 96.15 140.89 86.17
N LEU A 287 96.86 140.38 87.18
CA LEU A 287 97.41 141.18 88.28
C LEU A 287 98.81 141.77 88.01
N GLY A 288 99.52 141.33 86.95
CA GLY A 288 100.92 141.68 86.72
C GLY A 288 101.19 142.79 85.70
N GLU A 289 100.32 143.01 84.73
CA GLU A 289 100.60 143.97 83.63
C GLU A 289 100.02 145.39 83.86
N GLN A 290 99.41 145.66 85.03
CA GLN A 290 99.12 147.02 85.50
C GLN A 290 100.36 147.80 86.01
N GLN A 291 101.58 147.25 85.88
CA GLN A 291 102.80 147.81 86.49
C GLN A 291 103.94 148.19 85.54
N ASN A 292 103.74 148.28 84.22
CA ASN A 292 104.71 148.94 83.33
C ASN A 292 103.95 149.90 82.39
N LEU A 293 103.65 151.13 82.84
CA LEU A 293 104.50 152.33 82.71
C LEU A 293 104.63 152.77 81.24
N ILE A 294 104.07 153.91 80.82
CA ILE A 294 104.40 155.29 81.26
C ILE A 294 105.88 155.58 81.08
#